data_AF-A0A354C759-F1
#
_entry.id   AF-A0A354C759-F1
#
_cell.length_a   1.000
_cell.length_b   1.000
_cell.length_c   1.000
_cell.angle_alpha   90.00
_cell.angle_beta   90.00
_cell.angle_gamma   90.00
#
_symmetry.space_group_name_H-M   'P 1'
#
loop_
_entity.id
_entity.type
_entity.pdbx_description
1 polymer ?
#
loop_
_entity_poly.entity_id
_entity_poly.type
_entity_poly.pdbx_seq_one_letter_code
_entity_poly.pdbx_strand_id
1 'polypeptide(L)'
;MIIVKGKTYYTIVDAAERLGVSAKTIRDYIHKGIIPEPPEIKYGIRTLRHFPLEYIDTAKIHLENFRDSRNEKRRKEMNRPNAVRRS
;
A
#
# COMPACT_ATOMS: atom_id res chain seq x y z
N MET A 1 11.99 2.79 -12.75
CA MET A 1 12.34 4.17 -12.33
C MET A 1 12.32 5.07 -13.56
N ILE A 2 12.20 6.39 -13.40
CA ILE A 2 12.32 7.35 -14.52
C ILE A 2 13.24 8.51 -14.16
N ILE A 3 13.81 9.17 -15.18
CA ILE A 3 14.68 10.34 -15.01
C ILE A 3 13.94 11.57 -15.54
N VAL A 4 13.82 12.60 -14.70
CA VAL A 4 13.15 13.87 -15.02
C VAL A 4 14.06 15.02 -14.58
N LYS A 5 14.48 15.87 -15.53
CA LYS A 5 15.39 17.01 -15.28
C LYS A 5 16.67 16.61 -14.52
N GLY A 6 17.25 15.46 -14.86
CA GLY A 6 18.44 14.92 -14.20
C GLY A 6 18.20 14.31 -12.81
N LYS A 7 16.96 14.28 -12.32
CA LYS A 7 16.58 13.62 -11.05
C LYS A 7 15.90 12.29 -11.31
N THR A 8 16.29 11.26 -10.55
CA THR A 8 15.68 9.93 -10.63
C THR A 8 14.48 9.83 -9.70
N TYR A 9 13.36 9.34 -10.24
CA TYR A 9 12.12 9.13 -9.53
C TYR A 9 11.69 7.68 -9.62
N TYR A 10 11.37 7.08 -8.47
CA TYR A 10 10.77 5.76 -8.41
C TYR A 10 9.28 5.86 -8.76
N THR A 11 8.85 4.96 -9.61
CA THR A 11 7.47 4.87 -10.09
C THR A 11 6.68 3.89 -9.24
N ILE A 12 5.37 3.81 -9.49
CA ILE A 12 4.50 2.82 -8.85
C ILE A 12 4.94 1.38 -9.12
N VAL A 13 5.56 1.12 -10.29
CA VAL A 13 6.06 -0.22 -10.65
C VAL A 13 7.26 -0.58 -9.78
N ASP A 14 8.18 0.36 -9.56
CA ASP A 14 9.33 0.14 -8.67
C ASP A 14 8.88 -0.09 -7.21
N ALA A 15 7.85 0.65 -6.77
CA ALA A 15 7.25 0.45 -5.46
C ALA A 15 6.57 -0.92 -5.35
N ALA A 16 5.90 -1.38 -6.41
CA ALA A 16 5.24 -2.69 -6.49
C ALA A 16 6.25 -3.84 -6.31
N GLU A 17 7.36 -3.78 -7.02
CA GLU A 17 8.45 -4.75 -6.89
C GLU A 17 9.02 -4.78 -5.48
N ARG A 18 9.29 -3.61 -4.88
CA ARG A 18 9.84 -3.50 -3.52
C ARG A 18 8.89 -3.95 -2.42
N LEU A 19 7.58 -3.72 -2.59
CA LEU A 19 6.55 -4.12 -1.63
C LEU A 19 6.04 -5.55 -1.85
N GLY A 20 6.47 -6.21 -2.93
CA GLY A 20 6.07 -7.57 -3.27
C GLY A 20 4.58 -7.70 -3.62
N VAL A 21 3.99 -6.68 -4.23
CA VAL A 21 2.57 -6.63 -4.62
C VAL A 21 2.42 -6.05 -6.02
N SER A 22 1.26 -6.21 -6.66
CA SER A 22 1.03 -5.59 -7.97
C SER A 22 0.86 -4.06 -7.87
N ALA A 23 1.17 -3.34 -8.94
CA ALA A 23 0.89 -1.89 -9.02
C ALA A 23 -0.61 -1.57 -8.87
N LYS A 24 -1.50 -2.47 -9.31
CA LYS A 24 -2.94 -2.36 -9.04
C LYS A 24 -3.23 -2.43 -7.54
N THR A 25 -2.63 -3.39 -6.84
CA THR A 25 -2.79 -3.56 -5.40
C THR A 25 -2.32 -2.32 -4.64
N ILE A 26 -1.21 -1.71 -5.06
CA ILE A 26 -0.75 -0.43 -4.47
C ILE A 26 -1.80 0.66 -4.65
N ARG A 27 -2.35 0.84 -5.86
CA ARG A 27 -3.44 1.82 -6.09
C ARG A 27 -4.66 1.54 -5.20
N ASP A 28 -5.05 0.27 -5.09
CA ASP A 28 -6.17 -0.13 -4.25
C ASP A 28 -5.88 0.13 -2.76
N TYR A 29 -4.65 -0.05 -2.29
CA TYR A 29 -4.24 0.26 -0.90
C TYR A 29 -4.23 1.75 -0.61
N ILE A 30 -3.73 2.56 -1.55
CA ILE A 30 -3.79 4.02 -1.45
C ILE A 30 -5.25 4.48 -1.39
N HIS A 31 -6.08 4.01 -2.32
CA HIS A 31 -7.50 4.37 -2.38
C HIS A 31 -8.28 3.98 -1.12
N LYS A 32 -7.94 2.84 -0.51
CA LYS A 32 -8.53 2.37 0.75
C LYS A 32 -7.96 3.07 1.99
N GLY A 33 -6.99 3.98 1.84
CA GLY A 33 -6.31 4.63 2.95
C GLY A 33 -5.45 3.69 3.80
N ILE A 34 -5.08 2.51 3.27
CA ILE A 34 -4.21 1.55 3.96
C ILE A 34 -2.78 2.08 3.98
N ILE A 35 -2.32 2.67 2.88
CA ILE A 35 -1.06 3.39 2.79
C ILE A 35 -1.33 4.84 2.35
N PRO A 36 -0.49 5.81 2.74
CA PRO A 36 -0.71 7.23 2.42
C PRO A 36 -0.62 7.51 0.91
N GLU A 37 -1.20 8.63 0.45
CA GLU A 37 -1.00 9.08 -0.93
C GLU A 37 0.48 9.45 -1.18
N PRO A 38 1.08 9.01 -2.30
CA PRO A 38 2.46 9.33 -2.63
C PRO A 38 2.62 10.80 -3.02
N PRO A 39 3.82 11.38 -2.84
CA PRO A 39 4.11 12.74 -3.27
C PRO A 39 4.01 12.88 -4.80
N GLU A 40 3.65 14.08 -5.23
CA GLU A 40 3.44 14.45 -6.62
C GLU A 40 4.47 15.49 -7.08
N ILE A 41 5.03 15.30 -8.27
CA ILE A 41 5.88 16.27 -8.94
C ILE A 41 5.19 16.80 -10.20
N LYS A 42 5.31 18.11 -10.44
CA LYS A 42 4.89 18.73 -11.70
C LYS A 42 5.98 18.56 -12.74
N TYR A 43 5.63 17.94 -13.86
CA TYR A 43 6.49 17.80 -15.03
C TYR A 43 5.76 18.31 -16.28
N GLY A 44 6.08 19.55 -16.67
CA GLY A 44 5.36 20.26 -17.72
C GLY A 44 3.88 20.41 -17.34
N ILE A 45 2.99 19.95 -18.22
CA ILE A 45 1.54 19.93 -17.99
C ILE A 45 1.04 18.70 -17.21
N ARG A 46 1.93 17.74 -16.91
CA ARG A 46 1.56 16.49 -16.24
C ARG A 46 1.97 16.52 -14.76
N THR A 47 1.16 15.88 -13.93
CA THR A 47 1.51 15.58 -12.55
C THR A 47 1.89 14.11 -12.46
N LEU A 48 3.07 13.83 -11.90
CA LEU A 48 3.57 12.47 -11.73
C LEU A 48 3.66 12.14 -10.24
N ARG A 49 3.10 11.01 -9.85
CA ARG A 49 3.31 10.42 -8.52
C ARG A 49 4.66 9.70 -8.48
N HIS A 50 5.45 9.98 -7.46
CA HIS A 50 6.71 9.29 -7.23
C HIS A 50 6.75 8.63 -5.85
N PHE A 51 7.55 7.58 -5.74
CA PHE A 51 7.59 6.68 -4.58
C PHE A 51 8.99 6.69 -3.96
N PRO A 52 9.40 7.77 -3.28
CA PRO A 52 10.74 7.84 -2.70
C PRO A 52 10.96 6.70 -1.70
N LEU A 53 12.21 6.36 -1.44
CA LEU A 53 12.55 5.21 -0.58
C LEU A 53 11.90 5.32 0.81
N GLU A 54 11.94 6.50 1.40
CA GLU A 54 11.30 6.81 2.70
C GLU A 54 9.78 6.55 2.69
N TYR A 55 9.11 6.85 1.57
CA TYR A 55 7.70 6.52 1.40
C TYR A 55 7.49 5.01 1.35
N ILE A 56 8.37 4.26 0.65
CA ILE A 56 8.27 2.80 0.54
C ILE A 56 8.44 2.16 1.91
N ASP A 57 9.40 2.62 2.71
CA ASP A 57 9.62 2.14 4.08
C ASP A 57 8.39 2.41 4.96
N THR A 58 7.82 3.61 4.86
CA THR A 58 6.59 3.97 5.57
C THR A 58 5.41 3.08 5.13
N ALA A 59 5.21 2.92 3.82
CA ALA A 59 4.17 2.08 3.26
C ALA A 59 4.31 0.62 3.73
N LYS A 60 5.54 0.11 3.86
CA LYS A 60 5.80 -1.24 4.37
C LYS A 60 5.27 -1.40 5.80
N ILE A 61 5.55 -0.44 6.69
CA ILE A 61 5.05 -0.45 8.09
C ILE A 61 3.53 -0.48 8.12
N HIS A 62 2.88 0.37 7.32
CA HIS A 62 1.42 0.39 7.22
C HIS A 62 0.84 -0.95 6.73
N LEU A 63 1.48 -1.58 5.76
CA LEU A 63 1.04 -2.87 5.23
C LEU A 63 1.24 -4.02 6.22
N GLU A 64 2.31 -4.00 7.01
CA GLU A 64 2.53 -4.95 8.10
C GLU A 64 1.41 -4.85 9.14
N ASN A 65 1.13 -3.64 9.63
CA ASN A 65 0.02 -3.39 10.56
C ASN A 65 -1.34 -3.82 10.00
N PHE A 66 -1.59 -3.57 8.71
CA PHE A 66 -2.81 -4.01 8.04
C PHE A 66 -2.91 -5.54 7.95
N ARG A 67 -1.81 -6.24 7.68
CA ARG A 67 -1.78 -7.70 7.64
C ARG A 67 -2.04 -8.30 9.01
N ASP A 68 -1.46 -7.73 10.06
CA ASP A 68 -1.64 -8.20 11.43
C ASP A 68 -3.06 -8.03 11.93
N SER A 69 -3.64 -6.84 11.74
CA SER A 69 -5.05 -6.58 12.10
C SER A 69 -6.03 -7.48 11.34
N ARG A 70 -5.75 -7.75 10.05
CA ARG A 70 -6.55 -8.67 9.25
C ARG A 70 -6.45 -10.11 9.76
N ASN A 71 -5.26 -10.56 10.14
CA ASN A 71 -5.03 -11.90 10.69
C ASN A 71 -5.70 -12.06 12.06
N GLU A 72 -5.62 -11.04 12.91
CA GLU A 72 -6.28 -11.04 14.22
C GLU A 72 -7.80 -11.12 14.08
N LYS A 73 -8.40 -10.30 13.21
CA LYS A 73 -9.84 -10.35 12.92
C LYS A 73 -10.28 -11.74 12.46
N ARG A 74 -9.51 -12.36 11.56
CA ARG A 74 -9.77 -13.71 11.05
C ARG A 74 -9.69 -14.78 12.15
N ARG A 75 -8.71 -14.68 13.05
CA ARG A 75 -8.57 -15.59 14.21
C ARG A 75 -9.76 -15.46 15.17
N LYS A 76 -10.20 -14.23 15.47
CA LYS A 76 -11.36 -13.98 16.35
C LYS A 76 -12.66 -14.52 15.75
N GLU A 77 -12.84 -14.40 14.44
CA GLU A 77 -14.00 -14.93 13.74
C GLU A 77 -14.03 -16.46 13.76
N MET A 78 -12.88 -17.11 13.54
CA MET A 78 -12.76 -18.58 13.55
C MET A 78 -12.92 -19.19 14.95
N ASN A 79 -12.56 -18.45 16.00
CA ASN A 79 -12.68 -18.88 17.40
C ASN A 79 -14.00 -18.47 18.06
N ARG A 80 -14.94 -17.85 17.32
CA ARG A 80 -16.27 -17.57 17.88
C ARG A 80 -17.03 -18.89 18.06
N PRO A 81 -17.46 -19.24 19.29
CA PRO A 81 -18.32 -20.39 19.48
C PRO A 81 -19.60 -20.16 18.67
N ASN A 82 -20.05 -21.20 17.98
CA ASN A 82 -21.21 -21.20 17.09
C ASN A 82 -22.48 -20.98 17.92
N ALA A 83 -22.77 -19.72 18.26
CA ALA A 83 -23.84 -19.34 19.18
C ALA A 83 -25.20 -19.27 18.49
N VAL A 84 -25.59 -20.30 17.71
CA VAL A 84 -27.00 -20.51 17.32
C VAL A 84 -27.25 -21.99 17.07
N ARG A 85 -27.51 -22.74 18.15
CA ARG A 85 -28.43 -23.89 18.16
C ARG A 85 -29.03 -24.01 19.56
N ARG A 86 -29.98 -23.13 19.87
CA ARG A 86 -31.00 -23.43 20.89
C ARG A 86 -32.35 -23.20 20.22
N SER A 87 -32.90 -24.31 19.76
CA SER A 87 -34.30 -24.54 19.46
C SER A 87 -35.15 -24.41 20.71
#